data_AF-A0AAF0J7W1-F1
#
_entry.id   AF-A0AAF0J7W1-F1
#
_cell.length_a   1.000
_cell.length_b   1.000
_cell.length_c   1.000
_cell.angle_alpha   90.00
_cell.angle_beta   90.00
_cell.angle_gamma   90.00
#
_symmetry.space_group_name_H-M   'P 1'
#
loop_
_entity.id
_entity.type
_entity.pdbx_description
1 polymer ?
#
loop_
_entity_poly.entity_id
_entity_poly.type
_entity_poly.pdbx_seq_one_letter_code
_entity_poly.pdbx_strand_id
1 'polypeptide(L)'
;MLHREYERVHQVQGTSPADVVTERGITIGPWTICAFHGSIANAAELDRLGSVLGITPPEMPFPHNALTIKHESGFTYHFDAESALRCVGGVRDEAKLASVDCAAHFRADVSGISFDEARAQRKPGFLKVAYADNWGTSRNIQGAIAADADSDASNFCPGALPSTVSTSKEYDWTYSSTWPGLPTAAPSGRGVFVAGTDPARDRIPTERLAPSCAPIIFYDDLVLYEDELGDNGSSMLNVKVRVMPHDMLVLQRFFLRVDDVVFRVFDTRLYISFRAEDGDAIPTDERTATDRSATRPRIIRECRGAEASYADVRARLPPHRPNDLSPLTDVNWVAAQLQALQEQQLRKNAGPC
;
A
#
# COMPACT_ATOMS: atom_id res chain seq x y z
N MET A 1 6.29 16.62 -26.20
CA MET A 1 7.27 16.00 -25.29
C MET A 1 7.64 14.67 -25.89
N LEU A 2 8.93 14.39 -26.14
CA LEU A 2 9.35 13.08 -26.60
C LEU A 2 9.21 12.11 -25.42
N HIS A 3 8.58 10.96 -25.66
CA HIS A 3 8.53 9.85 -24.72
C HIS A 3 9.17 8.63 -25.37
N ARG A 4 9.78 7.78 -24.57
CA ARG A 4 10.37 6.52 -25.04
C ARG A 4 9.96 5.41 -24.10
N GLU A 5 9.15 4.50 -24.63
CA GLU A 5 8.83 3.24 -23.96
C GLU A 5 9.89 2.20 -24.26
N TYR A 6 10.08 1.31 -23.31
CA TYR A 6 10.93 0.16 -23.49
C TYR A 6 10.45 -1.01 -22.63
N GLU A 7 10.82 -2.21 -23.06
CA GLU A 7 10.60 -3.45 -22.32
C GLU A 7 11.92 -4.21 -22.29
N ARG A 8 12.27 -4.75 -21.12
CA ARG A 8 13.48 -5.55 -20.88
C ARG A 8 13.12 -6.77 -20.06
N VAL A 9 13.93 -7.81 -20.22
CA VAL A 9 13.76 -9.07 -19.51
C VAL A 9 15.04 -9.32 -18.72
N HIS A 10 14.91 -9.48 -17.41
CA HIS A 10 16.00 -9.76 -16.49
C HIS A 10 15.86 -11.18 -15.95
N GLN A 11 16.97 -11.92 -15.92
CA GLN A 11 17.02 -13.20 -15.25
C GLN A 11 17.35 -12.97 -13.78
N VAL A 12 16.53 -13.53 -12.87
CA VAL A 12 16.79 -13.42 -11.44
C VAL A 12 18.02 -14.25 -11.09
N GLN A 13 19.03 -13.63 -10.49
CA GLN A 13 20.28 -14.31 -10.16
C GLN A 13 20.08 -15.26 -8.96
N GLY A 14 20.43 -16.53 -9.14
CA GLY A 14 20.40 -17.53 -8.06
C GLY A 14 19.08 -18.30 -7.91
N THR A 15 18.13 -18.13 -8.84
CA THR A 15 16.85 -18.85 -8.87
C THR A 15 16.72 -19.75 -10.10
N SER A 16 15.61 -20.48 -10.20
CA SER A 16 15.31 -21.35 -11.34
C SER A 16 15.34 -20.54 -12.66
N PRO A 17 15.77 -21.11 -13.79
CA PRO A 17 15.73 -20.43 -15.10
C PRO A 17 14.32 -19.98 -15.55
N ALA A 18 13.26 -20.38 -14.83
CA ALA A 18 11.89 -19.92 -15.04
C ALA A 18 11.55 -18.59 -14.31
N ASP A 19 12.37 -18.16 -13.34
CA ASP A 19 12.14 -16.91 -12.61
C ASP A 19 12.73 -15.73 -13.41
N VAL A 20 11.84 -15.12 -14.18
CA VAL A 20 12.12 -14.02 -15.08
C VAL A 20 11.40 -12.78 -14.57
N VAL A 21 12.12 -11.68 -14.46
CA VAL A 21 11.54 -10.37 -14.14
C VAL A 21 11.44 -9.53 -15.40
N THR A 22 10.23 -9.16 -15.77
CA THR A 22 9.99 -8.25 -16.90
C THR A 22 9.96 -6.80 -16.40
N GLU A 23 10.76 -5.95 -17.03
CA GLU A 23 10.80 -4.52 -16.79
C GLU A 23 10.10 -3.80 -17.94
N ARG A 24 9.04 -3.06 -17.63
CA ARG A 24 8.39 -2.12 -18.56
C ARG A 24 8.64 -0.71 -18.07
N GLY A 25 9.02 0.19 -18.96
CA GLY A 25 9.29 1.56 -18.55
C GLY A 25 8.99 2.59 -19.60
N ILE A 26 8.82 3.83 -19.14
CA ILE A 26 8.64 5.01 -19.96
C ILE A 26 9.51 6.14 -19.41
N THR A 27 10.24 6.80 -20.31
CA THR A 27 10.90 8.07 -20.01
C THR A 27 10.10 9.21 -20.65
N ILE A 28 9.74 10.22 -19.87
CA ILE A 28 9.01 11.42 -20.31
C ILE A 28 9.58 12.66 -19.63
N GLY A 29 10.17 13.56 -20.43
CA GLY A 29 10.90 14.71 -19.88
C GLY A 29 11.99 14.26 -18.89
N PRO A 30 12.08 14.88 -17.70
CA PRO A 30 13.08 14.52 -16.68
C PRO A 30 12.68 13.30 -15.83
N TRP A 31 11.57 12.61 -16.18
CA TRP A 31 11.04 11.49 -15.42
C TRP A 31 11.30 10.16 -16.12
N THR A 32 11.69 9.16 -15.33
CA THR A 32 11.77 7.76 -15.76
C THR A 32 10.93 6.91 -14.83
N ILE A 33 9.97 6.18 -15.39
CA ILE A 33 9.06 5.28 -14.67
C ILE A 33 9.41 3.85 -15.09
N CYS A 34 9.60 2.97 -14.12
CA CYS A 34 9.91 1.55 -14.34
C CYS A 34 8.99 0.68 -13.50
N ALA A 35 8.25 -0.22 -14.14
CA ALA A 35 7.46 -1.28 -13.52
C ALA A 35 8.20 -2.62 -13.71
N PHE A 36 8.38 -3.36 -12.63
CA PHE A 36 8.99 -4.67 -12.61
C PHE A 36 7.93 -5.70 -12.25
N HIS A 37 7.79 -6.75 -13.05
CA HIS A 37 6.90 -7.89 -12.79
C HIS A 37 7.73 -9.16 -12.66
N GLY A 38 7.49 -9.93 -11.61
CA GLY A 38 8.06 -11.25 -11.38
C GLY A 38 7.01 -12.25 -10.90
N SER A 39 7.47 -13.47 -10.65
CA SER A 39 6.68 -14.57 -10.13
C SER A 39 6.34 -14.38 -8.64
N ILE A 40 5.38 -15.17 -8.17
CA ILE A 40 5.11 -15.37 -6.74
C ILE A 40 6.38 -15.93 -6.08
N ALA A 41 6.65 -15.51 -4.84
CA ALA A 41 7.79 -15.97 -4.07
C ALA A 41 7.88 -17.51 -4.03
N ASN A 42 9.07 -18.05 -4.27
CA ASN A 42 9.35 -19.46 -4.03
C ASN A 42 9.55 -19.74 -2.52
N ALA A 43 9.67 -21.00 -2.14
CA ALA A 43 9.80 -21.41 -0.73
C ALA A 43 10.97 -20.71 0.00
N ALA A 44 12.13 -20.57 -0.65
CA ALA A 44 13.29 -19.92 -0.03
C ALA A 44 13.07 -18.41 0.16
N GLU A 45 12.36 -17.77 -0.76
CA GLU A 45 11.97 -16.35 -0.66
C GLU A 45 10.92 -16.14 0.44
N LEU A 46 9.96 -17.05 0.58
CA LEU A 46 8.97 -17.04 1.66
C LEU A 46 9.64 -17.21 3.03
N ASP A 47 10.57 -18.15 3.18
CA ASP A 47 11.31 -18.38 4.42
C ASP A 47 12.15 -17.15 4.79
N ARG A 48 12.81 -16.53 3.80
CA ARG A 48 13.55 -15.28 4.00
C ARG A 48 12.63 -14.15 4.42
N LEU A 49 11.51 -13.97 3.75
CA LEU A 49 10.54 -12.91 4.04
C LEU A 49 9.95 -13.09 5.45
N GLY A 50 9.59 -14.33 5.82
CA GLY A 50 9.11 -14.66 7.16
C GLY A 50 10.17 -14.40 8.23
N SER A 51 11.44 -14.72 7.95
CA SER A 51 12.56 -14.45 8.86
C SER A 51 12.79 -12.95 9.08
N VAL A 52 12.69 -12.15 8.01
CA VAL A 52 12.85 -10.69 8.05
C VAL A 52 11.70 -10.03 8.81
N LEU A 53 10.46 -10.40 8.50
CA LEU A 53 9.27 -9.78 9.08
C LEU A 53 8.97 -10.29 10.51
N GLY A 54 9.32 -11.54 10.79
CA GLY A 54 8.94 -12.27 12.01
C GLY A 54 7.45 -12.59 12.13
N ILE A 55 6.74 -12.56 10.99
CA ILE A 55 5.36 -13.04 10.83
C ILE A 55 5.32 -13.98 9.63
N THR A 56 4.33 -14.87 9.58
CA THR A 56 4.11 -15.69 8.38
C THR A 56 3.73 -14.77 7.21
N PRO A 57 4.44 -14.85 6.06
CA PRO A 57 4.10 -14.06 4.88
C PRO A 57 2.70 -14.35 4.34
N PRO A 58 2.15 -13.46 3.50
CA PRO A 58 0.96 -13.74 2.69
C PRO A 58 1.13 -14.99 1.82
N GLU A 59 0.03 -15.55 1.36
CA GLU A 59 0.02 -16.71 0.43
C GLU A 59 0.64 -16.39 -0.94
N MET A 60 0.42 -15.18 -1.46
CA MET A 60 0.93 -14.77 -2.76
C MET A 60 1.71 -13.45 -2.67
N PRO A 61 2.93 -13.43 -2.08
CA PRO A 61 3.79 -12.25 -2.13
C PRO A 61 4.57 -12.23 -3.45
N PHE A 62 4.69 -11.06 -4.06
CA PHE A 62 5.44 -10.85 -5.29
C PHE A 62 6.70 -10.01 -4.99
N PRO A 63 7.80 -10.65 -4.54
CA PRO A 63 8.97 -9.94 -4.00
C PRO A 63 9.70 -9.09 -5.04
N HIS A 64 9.59 -9.48 -6.32
CA HIS A 64 10.23 -8.78 -7.44
C HIS A 64 9.31 -7.75 -8.11
N ASN A 65 8.04 -7.66 -7.68
CA ASN A 65 7.13 -6.65 -8.19
C ASN A 65 7.48 -5.30 -7.56
N ALA A 66 7.77 -4.34 -8.42
CA ALA A 66 8.14 -2.99 -7.97
C ALA A 66 7.75 -1.91 -8.97
N LEU A 67 7.37 -0.74 -8.46
CA LEU A 67 7.25 0.48 -9.25
C LEU A 67 8.31 1.48 -8.78
N THR A 68 9.16 1.92 -9.69
CA THR A 68 10.14 2.97 -9.44
C THR A 68 9.85 4.19 -10.29
N ILE A 69 9.84 5.37 -9.64
CA ILE A 69 9.75 6.67 -10.30
C ILE A 69 11.04 7.42 -10.00
N LYS A 70 11.77 7.84 -11.04
CA LYS A 70 13.03 8.59 -10.92
C LYS A 70 12.92 9.94 -11.61
N HIS A 71 13.52 10.95 -11.02
CA HIS A 71 13.70 12.27 -11.60
C HIS A 71 15.19 12.56 -11.81
N GLU A 72 15.54 13.33 -12.85
CA GLU A 72 16.92 13.74 -13.14
C GLU A 72 17.61 14.51 -11.98
N SER A 73 16.83 15.13 -11.09
CA SER A 73 17.37 15.74 -9.86
C SER A 73 17.91 14.73 -8.82
N GLY A 74 17.82 13.43 -9.10
CA GLY A 74 18.19 12.35 -8.18
C GLY A 74 17.07 11.91 -7.23
N PHE A 75 15.89 12.53 -7.30
CA PHE A 75 14.74 12.09 -6.53
C PHE A 75 14.23 10.74 -7.05
N THR A 76 14.01 9.77 -6.14
CA THR A 76 13.38 8.49 -6.47
C THR A 76 12.23 8.19 -5.51
N TYR A 77 11.17 7.57 -6.03
CA TYR A 77 10.05 7.03 -5.25
C TYR A 77 9.87 5.55 -5.60
N HIS A 78 9.73 4.70 -4.59
CA HIS A 78 9.66 3.25 -4.75
C HIS A 78 8.43 2.64 -4.10
N PHE A 79 7.86 1.65 -4.78
CA PHE A 79 6.83 0.76 -4.25
C PHE A 79 7.30 -0.69 -4.39
N ASP A 80 7.25 -1.46 -3.32
CA ASP A 80 7.66 -2.87 -3.28
C ASP A 80 6.94 -3.62 -2.16
N ALA A 81 6.82 -4.95 -2.34
CA ALA A 81 6.11 -5.81 -1.42
C ALA A 81 6.77 -5.88 -0.03
N GLU A 82 8.10 -5.99 0.03
CA GLU A 82 8.81 -6.17 1.30
C GLU A 82 8.64 -4.94 2.22
N SER A 83 8.85 -3.74 1.70
CA SER A 83 8.68 -2.50 2.46
C SER A 83 7.23 -2.28 2.89
N ALA A 84 6.26 -2.63 2.03
CA ALA A 84 4.86 -2.58 2.39
C ALA A 84 4.52 -3.53 3.55
N LEU A 85 5.03 -4.76 3.50
CA LEU A 85 4.81 -5.77 4.54
C LEU A 85 5.48 -5.40 5.87
N ARG A 86 6.61 -4.68 5.84
CA ARG A 86 7.24 -4.14 7.06
C ARG A 86 6.39 -3.14 7.84
N CYS A 87 5.32 -2.60 7.25
CA CYS A 87 4.37 -1.71 7.95
C CYS A 87 3.18 -2.44 8.58
N VAL A 88 3.07 -3.77 8.38
CA VAL A 88 1.96 -4.58 8.91
C VAL A 88 2.07 -4.72 10.43
N GLY A 89 0.92 -4.88 11.09
CA GLY A 89 0.87 -5.27 12.51
C GLY A 89 1.65 -6.56 12.79
N GLY A 90 2.11 -6.78 14.01
CA GLY A 90 2.84 -8.00 14.36
C GLY A 90 4.30 -8.09 13.90
N VAL A 91 4.72 -7.33 12.89
CA VAL A 91 6.13 -7.29 12.42
C VAL A 91 7.10 -6.94 13.56
N ARG A 92 8.28 -7.56 13.53
CA ARG A 92 9.38 -7.30 14.48
C ARG A 92 9.74 -5.82 14.53
N ASP A 93 10.03 -5.30 15.73
CA ASP A 93 10.25 -3.84 15.86
C ASP A 93 11.50 -3.40 15.10
N GLU A 94 12.51 -4.26 15.02
CA GLU A 94 13.74 -4.04 14.25
C GLU A 94 13.51 -3.88 12.74
N ALA A 95 12.49 -4.57 12.20
CA ALA A 95 12.18 -4.56 10.77
C ALA A 95 11.06 -3.58 10.41
N LYS A 96 10.37 -3.02 11.42
CA LYS A 96 9.15 -2.26 11.24
C LYS A 96 9.42 -0.91 10.58
N LEU A 97 8.66 -0.62 9.52
CA LEU A 97 8.67 0.69 8.88
C LEU A 97 7.54 1.58 9.39
N ALA A 98 7.73 2.90 9.27
CA ALA A 98 6.74 3.88 9.69
C ALA A 98 5.50 3.83 8.78
N SER A 99 4.33 3.74 9.40
CA SER A 99 3.03 3.74 8.73
C SER A 99 2.43 5.15 8.71
N VAL A 100 1.50 5.40 7.78
CA VAL A 100 0.75 6.67 7.71
C VAL A 100 -0.64 6.49 8.30
N ASP A 101 -1.12 7.48 9.07
CA ASP A 101 -2.51 7.50 9.56
C ASP A 101 -3.46 8.02 8.47
N CYS A 102 -3.82 7.11 7.54
CA CYS A 102 -4.71 7.40 6.42
C CYS A 102 -6.10 7.91 6.86
N ALA A 103 -6.57 7.54 8.05
CA ALA A 103 -7.86 7.99 8.56
C ALA A 103 -7.79 9.45 9.04
N ALA A 104 -6.69 9.85 9.67
CA ALA A 104 -6.47 11.24 10.05
C ALA A 104 -6.26 12.15 8.83
N HIS A 105 -5.54 11.69 7.80
CA HIS A 105 -5.43 12.41 6.53
C HIS A 105 -6.79 12.61 5.85
N PHE A 106 -7.65 11.58 5.81
CA PHE A 106 -8.99 11.73 5.26
C PHE A 106 -9.84 12.74 6.02
N ARG A 107 -9.79 12.73 7.36
CA ARG A 107 -10.52 13.71 8.20
C ARG A 107 -10.02 15.13 7.96
N ALA A 108 -8.70 15.32 7.83
CA ALA A 108 -8.11 16.62 7.55
C ALA A 108 -8.57 17.18 6.19
N ASP A 109 -8.59 16.33 5.16
CA ASP A 109 -9.07 16.71 3.82
C ASP A 109 -10.55 17.13 3.84
N VAL A 110 -11.42 16.37 4.51
CA VAL A 110 -12.86 16.72 4.59
C VAL A 110 -13.13 17.95 5.46
N SER A 111 -12.33 18.17 6.51
CA SER A 111 -12.51 19.30 7.44
C SER A 111 -11.78 20.59 7.03
N GLY A 112 -10.87 20.52 6.06
CA GLY A 112 -10.05 21.66 5.62
C GLY A 112 -9.02 22.14 6.65
N ILE A 113 -8.69 21.32 7.65
CA ILE A 113 -7.75 21.66 8.73
C ILE A 113 -6.34 21.16 8.40
N SER A 114 -5.34 22.03 8.51
CA SER A 114 -3.91 21.71 8.31
C SER A 114 -3.46 20.56 9.24
N PHE A 115 -2.77 19.58 8.67
CA PHE A 115 -2.37 18.33 9.33
C PHE A 115 -0.85 18.29 9.58
N ASP A 116 -0.45 17.99 10.82
CA ASP A 116 0.95 17.77 11.21
C ASP A 116 1.23 16.26 11.34
N GLU A 117 1.95 15.71 10.37
CA GLU A 117 2.27 14.27 10.24
C GLU A 117 3.05 13.74 11.45
N ALA A 118 3.81 14.58 12.16
CA ALA A 118 4.56 14.19 13.35
C ALA A 118 3.67 13.87 14.56
N ARG A 119 2.45 14.42 14.62
CA ARG A 119 1.53 14.27 15.77
C ARG A 119 0.52 13.14 15.58
N ALA A 120 0.40 12.59 14.36
CA ALA A 120 -0.68 11.70 13.95
C ALA A 120 -0.35 10.20 14.01
N GLN A 121 0.78 9.81 14.60
CA GLN A 121 1.12 8.39 14.82
C GLN A 121 0.20 7.77 15.90
N ARG A 122 -1.07 7.51 15.57
CA ARG A 122 -1.97 6.70 16.40
C ARG A 122 -2.03 5.28 15.83
N LYS A 123 -2.03 4.29 16.74
CA LYS A 123 -2.12 2.87 16.39
C LYS A 123 -3.48 2.59 15.72
N PRO A 124 -3.53 1.91 14.56
CA PRO A 124 -4.79 1.47 13.96
C PRO A 124 -5.52 0.52 14.92
N GLY A 125 -6.86 0.52 14.87
CA GLY A 125 -7.71 -0.30 15.73
C GLY A 125 -7.48 -1.80 15.49
N PHE A 126 -7.30 -2.55 16.57
CA PHE A 126 -7.12 -3.99 16.56
C PHE A 126 -8.44 -4.70 16.21
N LEU A 127 -8.46 -5.48 15.12
CA LEU A 127 -9.60 -6.31 14.76
C LEU A 127 -9.31 -7.76 15.15
N LYS A 128 -9.94 -8.24 16.22
CA LYS A 128 -9.80 -9.65 16.63
C LYS A 128 -10.68 -10.52 15.73
N VAL A 129 -10.07 -11.19 14.75
CA VAL A 129 -10.75 -12.26 13.99
C VAL A 129 -10.99 -13.42 14.96
N ALA A 130 -12.25 -13.86 15.12
CA ALA A 130 -12.64 -14.90 16.09
C ALA A 130 -11.93 -16.26 15.85
N TYR A 131 -11.32 -16.45 14.68
CA TYR A 131 -10.56 -17.63 14.28
C TYR A 131 -9.02 -17.48 14.35
N ALA A 132 -8.48 -16.32 14.74
CA ALA A 132 -7.05 -16.06 14.75
C ALA A 132 -6.25 -17.10 15.58
N ASP A 133 -6.83 -17.60 16.68
CA ASP A 133 -6.21 -18.61 17.54
C ASP A 133 -6.14 -20.00 16.87
N ASN A 134 -7.14 -20.36 16.06
CA ASN A 134 -7.16 -21.64 15.32
C ASN A 134 -6.25 -21.59 14.08
N TRP A 135 -6.12 -20.41 13.44
CA TRP A 135 -5.26 -20.21 12.27
C TRP A 135 -3.78 -20.22 12.56
N GLY A 136 -3.37 -19.59 13.67
CA GLY A 136 -2.00 -19.66 14.15
C GLY A 136 -1.57 -21.12 14.35
N THR A 137 -2.50 -21.98 14.76
CA THR A 137 -2.26 -23.41 14.95
C THR A 137 -2.06 -24.16 13.62
N SER A 138 -2.90 -23.95 12.60
CA SER A 138 -2.75 -24.61 11.29
C SER A 138 -1.47 -24.20 10.54
N ARG A 139 -1.09 -22.91 10.57
CA ARG A 139 0.16 -22.45 9.93
C ARG A 139 1.42 -22.84 10.72
N ASN A 140 1.34 -22.93 12.05
CA ASN A 140 2.45 -23.40 12.89
C ASN A 140 2.66 -24.92 12.76
N ILE A 141 1.59 -25.71 12.54
CA ILE A 141 1.70 -27.15 12.26
C ILE A 141 2.42 -27.41 10.93
N GLN A 142 2.16 -26.62 9.88
CA GLN A 142 2.86 -26.78 8.59
C GLN A 142 4.37 -26.49 8.71
N GLY A 143 4.78 -25.55 9.57
CA GLY A 143 6.19 -25.24 9.85
C GLY A 143 6.89 -26.23 10.79
N ALA A 144 6.14 -26.95 11.62
CA ALA A 144 6.68 -27.94 12.55
C ALA A 144 6.90 -29.33 11.92
N ILE A 145 6.27 -29.65 10.78
CA ILE A 145 6.43 -30.98 10.12
C ILE A 145 7.75 -31.09 9.33
N ALA A 146 8.49 -29.98 9.14
CA ALA A 146 9.79 -29.98 8.47
C ALA A 146 11.00 -30.14 9.42
N ALA A 147 10.77 -30.22 10.74
CA ALA A 147 11.81 -30.46 11.73
C ALA A 147 11.45 -31.70 12.57
N ASP A 148 12.44 -32.59 12.71
CA ASP A 148 12.46 -33.75 13.62
C ASP A 148 11.76 -35.04 13.15
N ALA A 149 12.37 -35.65 12.14
CA ALA A 149 12.47 -37.11 12.08
C ALA A 149 13.82 -37.55 12.70
N ASP A 150 13.97 -37.52 14.02
CA ASP A 150 14.83 -38.50 14.72
C ASP A 150 14.58 -38.59 16.24
N SER A 151 14.50 -39.84 16.70
CA SER A 151 14.77 -40.35 18.04
C SER A 151 13.98 -39.85 19.29
N ASP A 152 13.20 -40.82 19.79
CA ASP A 152 13.25 -41.38 21.15
C ASP A 152 12.16 -40.98 22.17
N ALA A 153 11.41 -42.01 22.53
CA ALA A 153 10.28 -41.98 23.43
C ALA A 153 10.73 -42.31 24.85
N SER A 154 10.76 -41.33 25.76
CA SER A 154 10.52 -41.55 27.20
C SER A 154 10.49 -40.24 28.00
N ASN A 155 9.29 -39.74 28.29
CA ASN A 155 8.87 -39.22 29.60
C ASN A 155 7.55 -38.45 29.47
N PHE A 156 6.46 -39.16 29.72
CA PHE A 156 5.14 -38.57 29.91
C PHE A 156 5.01 -38.10 31.36
N CYS A 157 5.07 -36.78 31.57
CA CYS A 157 4.70 -36.14 32.83
C CYS A 157 3.34 -35.44 32.63
N PRO A 158 2.23 -35.93 33.22
CA PRO A 158 0.95 -35.26 33.13
C PRO A 158 0.92 -34.11 34.15
N GLY A 159 1.22 -32.88 33.72
CA GLY A 159 1.11 -31.72 34.61
C GLY A 159 1.85 -30.44 34.21
N ALA A 160 2.52 -30.37 33.06
CA ALA A 160 3.15 -29.15 32.59
C ALA A 160 2.37 -28.57 31.40
N LEU A 161 1.64 -27.48 31.64
CA LEU A 161 1.19 -26.57 30.60
C LEU A 161 2.44 -26.04 29.86
N PRO A 162 2.51 -26.05 28.52
CA PRO A 162 3.53 -25.29 27.82
C PRO A 162 3.22 -23.80 27.93
N SER A 163 3.61 -23.20 29.04
CA SER A 163 3.64 -21.75 29.23
C SER A 163 4.90 -21.18 28.57
N THR A 164 4.88 -21.15 27.25
CA THR A 164 5.64 -20.20 26.43
C THR A 164 4.71 -19.68 25.34
N VAL A 165 3.55 -19.17 25.78
CA VAL A 165 2.84 -18.12 25.04
C VAL A 165 3.75 -16.90 25.09
N SER A 166 4.74 -16.87 24.20
CA SER A 166 5.42 -15.65 23.78
C SER A 166 4.30 -14.68 23.46
N THR A 167 4.17 -13.63 24.28
CA THR A 167 3.20 -12.55 24.13
C THR A 167 3.23 -12.04 22.70
N SER A 168 2.39 -12.64 21.87
CA SER A 168 2.26 -12.36 20.46
C SER A 168 1.85 -10.91 20.37
N LYS A 169 2.68 -10.09 19.74
CA LYS A 169 2.25 -8.77 19.30
C LYS A 169 0.89 -8.92 18.63
N GLU A 170 -0.02 -8.00 18.93
CA GLU A 170 -1.37 -7.88 18.37
C GLU A 170 -1.32 -7.97 16.83
N TYR A 171 -1.42 -9.20 16.30
CA TYR A 171 -1.35 -9.51 14.88
C TYR A 171 -2.68 -10.16 14.48
N ASP A 172 -3.36 -9.54 13.53
CA ASP A 172 -4.71 -9.92 13.12
C ASP A 172 -4.76 -10.75 11.83
N TRP A 173 -3.59 -11.10 11.27
CA TRP A 173 -3.45 -11.88 10.03
C TRP A 173 -4.07 -11.24 8.78
N THR A 174 -4.44 -9.96 8.84
CA THR A 174 -5.10 -9.26 7.71
C THR A 174 -4.13 -8.61 6.74
N TYR A 175 -2.82 -8.64 7.02
CA TYR A 175 -1.78 -7.96 6.24
C TYR A 175 -2.07 -6.49 5.93
N SER A 176 -2.79 -5.81 6.84
CA SER A 176 -3.15 -4.40 6.69
C SER A 176 -1.92 -3.50 6.69
N SER A 177 -1.67 -2.83 5.56
CA SER A 177 -0.56 -1.89 5.40
C SER A 177 -1.06 -0.51 4.99
N THR A 178 -0.59 0.52 5.69
CA THR A 178 -0.76 1.94 5.31
C THR A 178 0.57 2.56 4.86
N TRP A 179 1.49 1.72 4.39
CA TRP A 179 2.76 2.18 3.84
C TRP A 179 2.51 3.05 2.60
N PRO A 180 3.00 4.29 2.52
CA PRO A 180 2.70 5.18 1.41
C PRO A 180 3.66 5.00 0.21
N GLY A 181 4.60 4.06 0.30
CA GLY A 181 5.79 4.01 -0.56
C GLY A 181 6.99 4.76 0.02
N LEU A 182 8.18 4.53 -0.53
CA LEU A 182 9.44 5.04 -0.01
C LEU A 182 10.04 6.11 -0.93
N PRO A 183 10.06 7.39 -0.52
CA PRO A 183 10.88 8.38 -1.20
C PRO A 183 12.35 8.21 -0.80
N THR A 184 13.27 8.63 -1.68
CA THR A 184 14.68 8.80 -1.30
C THR A 184 14.81 9.83 -0.18
N ALA A 185 15.62 9.53 0.83
CA ALA A 185 15.83 10.40 1.98
C ALA A 185 16.32 11.78 1.54
N ALA A 186 15.74 12.85 2.10
CA ALA A 186 16.22 14.20 1.88
C ALA A 186 17.62 14.36 2.50
N PRO A 187 18.58 15.00 1.81
CA PRO A 187 19.96 15.16 2.30
C PRO A 187 20.10 15.99 3.59
N SER A 188 19.01 16.60 4.11
CA SER A 188 19.06 17.60 5.19
C SER A 188 18.15 17.32 6.38
N GLY A 189 17.65 16.08 6.56
CA GLY A 189 16.87 15.70 7.76
C GLY A 189 15.48 16.34 7.90
N ARG A 190 15.04 17.13 6.91
CA ARG A 190 13.63 17.54 6.75
C ARG A 190 12.84 16.42 6.08
N GLY A 191 11.56 16.27 6.44
CA GLY A 191 10.64 15.37 5.76
C GLY A 191 10.56 15.67 4.26
N VAL A 192 10.49 14.62 3.44
CA VAL A 192 10.42 14.75 1.97
C VAL A 192 9.12 15.42 1.52
N PHE A 193 8.04 15.18 2.25
CA PHE A 193 6.74 15.79 2.02
C PHE A 193 6.44 16.80 3.13
N VAL A 194 5.69 17.84 2.76
CA VAL A 194 5.15 18.85 3.66
C VAL A 194 3.64 18.89 3.48
N ALA A 195 2.91 19.24 4.54
CA ALA A 195 1.47 19.41 4.47
C ALA A 195 1.12 20.51 3.45
N GLY A 196 0.10 20.24 2.62
CA GLY A 196 -0.44 21.24 1.70
C GLY A 196 -0.96 22.45 2.46
N THR A 197 -0.73 23.64 1.90
CA THR A 197 -1.15 24.92 2.49
C THR A 197 -2.25 25.58 1.67
N ASP A 198 -2.31 25.30 0.37
CA ASP A 198 -3.29 25.89 -0.55
C ASP A 198 -4.14 24.78 -1.20
N PRO A 199 -5.40 24.56 -0.79
CA PRO A 199 -6.29 23.56 -1.37
C PRO A 199 -6.58 23.74 -2.88
N ALA A 200 -6.35 24.92 -3.44
CA ALA A 200 -6.48 25.14 -4.88
C ALA A 200 -5.31 24.57 -5.67
N ARG A 201 -4.12 24.52 -5.06
CA ARG A 201 -2.87 24.08 -5.72
C ARG A 201 -2.39 22.72 -5.23
N ASP A 202 -2.53 22.44 -3.95
CA ASP A 202 -2.01 21.27 -3.22
C ASP A 202 -3.00 20.11 -3.17
N ARG A 203 -3.85 19.98 -4.21
CA ARG A 203 -4.75 18.84 -4.39
C ARG A 203 -4.50 18.13 -5.72
N ILE A 204 -4.87 16.86 -5.79
CA ILE A 204 -4.85 16.12 -7.05
C ILE A 204 -5.97 16.67 -7.97
N PRO A 205 -5.64 17.20 -9.17
CA PRO A 205 -6.63 17.79 -10.06
C PRO A 205 -7.38 16.70 -10.85
N THR A 206 -8.37 16.09 -10.20
CA THR A 206 -9.16 14.97 -10.77
C THR A 206 -9.80 15.30 -12.12
N GLU A 207 -10.09 16.58 -12.37
CA GLU A 207 -10.68 17.08 -13.61
C GLU A 207 -9.76 16.86 -14.82
N ARG A 208 -8.43 16.83 -14.60
CA ARG A 208 -7.42 16.58 -15.65
C ARG A 208 -7.18 15.10 -15.90
N LEU A 209 -7.55 14.25 -14.95
CA LEU A 209 -7.29 12.80 -14.96
C LEU A 209 -8.41 12.00 -15.64
N ALA A 210 -9.49 12.68 -16.03
CA ALA A 210 -10.60 12.10 -16.74
C ALA A 210 -10.14 11.54 -18.11
N PRO A 211 -10.63 10.35 -18.53
CA PRO A 211 -10.24 9.74 -19.81
C PRO A 211 -10.47 10.64 -21.03
N SER A 212 -11.42 11.57 -20.94
CA SER A 212 -11.73 12.55 -22.00
C SER A 212 -10.69 13.65 -22.18
N CYS A 213 -9.79 13.86 -21.21
CA CYS A 213 -8.84 14.97 -21.22
C CYS A 213 -7.53 14.64 -21.91
N ALA A 214 -7.02 13.41 -21.75
CA ALA A 214 -5.77 12.98 -22.36
C ALA A 214 -5.70 11.45 -22.49
N PRO A 215 -5.08 10.92 -23.57
CA PRO A 215 -4.85 9.49 -23.70
C PRO A 215 -3.81 8.99 -22.70
N ILE A 216 -3.97 7.74 -22.25
CA ILE A 216 -2.96 7.05 -21.44
C ILE A 216 -1.89 6.56 -22.42
N ILE A 217 -0.66 7.04 -22.23
CA ILE A 217 0.50 6.60 -23.03
C ILE A 217 1.17 5.40 -22.39
N PHE A 218 1.23 5.34 -21.05
CA PHE A 218 1.76 4.18 -20.33
C PHE A 218 0.84 3.79 -19.18
N TYR A 219 0.58 2.49 -19.07
CA TYR A 219 -0.21 1.88 -18.02
C TYR A 219 0.47 0.64 -17.48
N ASP A 220 0.45 0.50 -16.17
CA ASP A 220 0.81 -0.73 -15.50
C ASP A 220 0.01 -0.94 -14.20
N ASP A 221 -0.19 -2.20 -13.82
CA ASP A 221 -0.94 -2.66 -12.64
C ASP A 221 -0.14 -3.77 -11.97
N LEU A 222 0.44 -3.46 -10.81
CA LEU A 222 1.38 -4.32 -10.09
C LEU A 222 0.74 -4.80 -8.80
N VAL A 223 0.52 -6.11 -8.66
CA VAL A 223 0.13 -6.70 -7.39
C VAL A 223 1.40 -6.90 -6.54
N LEU A 224 1.45 -6.33 -5.34
CA LEU A 224 2.60 -6.49 -4.44
C LEU A 224 2.45 -7.74 -3.57
N TYR A 225 1.25 -7.96 -3.03
CA TYR A 225 0.89 -9.21 -2.36
C TYR A 225 -0.62 -9.41 -2.34
N GLU A 226 -1.01 -10.67 -2.20
CA GLU A 226 -2.39 -11.11 -2.02
C GLU A 226 -2.45 -12.28 -1.03
N ASP A 227 -3.56 -12.39 -0.30
CA ASP A 227 -3.87 -13.49 0.61
C ASP A 227 -5.40 -13.70 0.63
N GLU A 228 -5.85 -14.95 0.51
CA GLU A 228 -7.28 -15.29 0.51
C GLU A 228 -7.85 -15.42 1.93
N LEU A 229 -7.04 -15.11 2.96
CA LEU A 229 -7.43 -15.16 4.35
C LEU A 229 -8.08 -16.51 4.63
N GLY A 230 -7.42 -17.60 4.23
CA GLY A 230 -7.90 -18.99 4.35
C GLY A 230 -9.38 -19.16 3.99
N ASP A 231 -9.81 -18.62 2.85
CA ASP A 231 -11.18 -18.61 2.33
C ASP A 231 -12.21 -17.78 3.13
N ASN A 232 -11.77 -16.90 4.04
CA ASN A 232 -12.65 -16.02 4.83
C ASN A 232 -12.67 -14.57 4.33
N GLY A 233 -12.13 -14.33 3.14
CA GLY A 233 -12.12 -12.99 2.56
C GLY A 233 -11.01 -12.82 1.53
N SER A 234 -10.43 -11.63 1.49
CA SER A 234 -9.30 -11.31 0.62
C SER A 234 -8.57 -10.09 1.17
N SER A 235 -7.24 -10.16 1.20
CA SER A 235 -6.35 -9.03 1.44
C SER A 235 -5.42 -8.87 0.24
N MET A 236 -5.40 -7.68 -0.37
CA MET A 236 -4.55 -7.41 -1.53
C MET A 236 -3.97 -6.00 -1.45
N LEU A 237 -2.70 -5.86 -1.86
CA LEU A 237 -2.07 -4.57 -2.10
C LEU A 237 -1.60 -4.51 -3.55
N ASN A 238 -2.08 -3.51 -4.30
CA ASN A 238 -1.62 -3.28 -5.66
C ASN A 238 -1.30 -1.81 -5.94
N VAL A 239 -0.50 -1.57 -6.98
CA VAL A 239 -0.03 -0.26 -7.42
C VAL A 239 -0.31 -0.11 -8.91
N LYS A 240 -1.14 0.86 -9.26
CA LYS A 240 -1.47 1.22 -10.64
C LYS A 240 -0.79 2.51 -11.02
N VAL A 241 -0.18 2.54 -12.20
CA VAL A 241 0.39 3.77 -12.78
C VAL A 241 -0.30 4.10 -14.10
N ARG A 242 -0.69 5.37 -14.25
CA ARG A 242 -1.24 5.94 -15.48
C ARG A 242 -0.43 7.17 -15.83
N VAL A 243 0.32 7.10 -16.94
CA VAL A 243 1.06 8.23 -17.49
C VAL A 243 0.28 8.77 -18.69
N MET A 244 0.05 10.08 -18.69
CA MET A 244 -0.51 10.85 -19.78
C MET A 244 0.55 11.85 -20.28
N PRO A 245 0.38 12.47 -21.46
CA PRO A 245 1.37 13.39 -22.02
C PRO A 245 1.76 14.57 -21.11
N HIS A 246 0.90 14.97 -20.18
CA HIS A 246 1.10 16.13 -19.32
C HIS A 246 1.17 15.81 -17.84
N ASP A 247 0.74 14.62 -17.43
CA ASP A 247 0.45 14.30 -16.04
C ASP A 247 0.63 12.80 -15.81
N MET A 248 0.95 12.43 -14.58
CA MET A 248 0.99 11.06 -14.13
C MET A 248 0.23 10.90 -12.82
N LEU A 249 -0.49 9.79 -12.70
CA LEU A 249 -1.13 9.36 -11.47
C LEU A 249 -0.67 7.94 -11.11
N VAL A 250 -0.25 7.76 -9.88
CA VAL A 250 -0.08 6.45 -9.24
C VAL A 250 -1.15 6.27 -8.18
N LEU A 251 -1.79 5.11 -8.15
CA LEU A 251 -2.70 4.68 -7.10
C LEU A 251 -2.17 3.38 -6.51
N GLN A 252 -1.63 3.44 -5.31
CA GLN A 252 -1.48 2.27 -4.47
C GLN A 252 -2.78 2.06 -3.68
N ARG A 253 -3.36 0.87 -3.74
CA ARG A 253 -4.56 0.51 -2.99
C ARG A 253 -4.32 -0.76 -2.20
N PHE A 254 -4.46 -0.67 -0.88
CA PHE A 254 -4.72 -1.80 -0.03
C PHE A 254 -6.23 -2.03 0.02
N PHE A 255 -6.67 -3.26 -0.23
CA PHE A 255 -8.05 -3.68 -0.13
C PHE A 255 -8.14 -4.89 0.80
N LEU A 256 -9.01 -4.80 1.80
CA LEU A 256 -9.33 -5.89 2.72
C LEU A 256 -10.85 -6.10 2.73
N ARG A 257 -11.24 -7.34 2.51
CA ARG A 257 -12.56 -7.88 2.79
C ARG A 257 -12.38 -9.02 3.77
N VAL A 258 -13.05 -8.94 4.91
CA VAL A 258 -13.25 -10.09 5.79
C VAL A 258 -14.75 -10.39 5.76
N ASP A 259 -15.11 -11.56 5.27
CA ASP A 259 -16.50 -11.91 5.00
C ASP A 259 -17.33 -11.84 6.29
N ASP A 260 -18.52 -11.23 6.16
CA ASP A 260 -19.45 -10.94 7.26
C ASP A 260 -18.90 -10.07 8.42
N VAL A 261 -17.68 -9.53 8.29
CA VAL A 261 -17.03 -8.71 9.33
C VAL A 261 -16.83 -7.27 8.86
N VAL A 262 -15.91 -7.02 7.91
CA VAL A 262 -15.46 -5.66 7.60
C VAL A 262 -14.95 -5.53 6.17
N PHE A 263 -15.10 -4.33 5.61
CA PHE A 263 -14.35 -3.85 4.46
C PHE A 263 -13.45 -2.71 4.87
N ARG A 264 -12.21 -2.71 4.36
CA ARG A 264 -11.22 -1.66 4.61
C ARG A 264 -10.45 -1.38 3.33
N VAL A 265 -10.26 -0.09 3.05
CA VAL A 265 -9.50 0.39 1.90
C VAL A 265 -8.53 1.47 2.34
N PHE A 266 -7.28 1.34 1.93
CA PHE A 266 -6.28 2.40 2.03
C PHE A 266 -5.74 2.75 0.66
N ASP A 267 -5.97 4.00 0.25
CA ASP A 267 -5.43 4.56 -0.98
C ASP A 267 -4.24 5.46 -0.66
N THR A 268 -3.12 5.27 -1.36
CA THR A 268 -2.08 6.28 -1.50
C THR A 268 -1.99 6.70 -2.96
N ARG A 269 -2.27 7.97 -3.23
CA ARG A 269 -2.25 8.56 -4.57
C ARG A 269 -1.04 9.47 -4.69
N LEU A 270 -0.28 9.31 -5.77
CA LEU A 270 0.77 10.24 -6.16
C LEU A 270 0.41 10.88 -7.48
N TYR A 271 0.47 12.20 -7.52
CA TYR A 271 0.25 12.98 -8.73
C TYR A 271 1.49 13.81 -9.04
N ILE A 272 1.91 13.75 -10.31
CA ILE A 272 3.02 14.52 -10.86
C ILE A 272 2.52 15.20 -12.13
N SER A 273 2.74 16.52 -12.22
CA SER A 273 2.52 17.24 -13.48
C SER A 273 3.84 17.42 -14.21
N PHE A 274 3.80 17.24 -15.53
CA PHE A 274 4.92 17.49 -16.44
C PHE A 274 4.85 18.87 -17.10
N ARG A 275 3.84 19.68 -16.75
CA ARG A 275 3.69 21.04 -17.28
C ARG A 275 4.66 21.98 -16.56
N ALA A 276 5.27 22.90 -17.29
CA ALA A 276 6.20 23.88 -16.72
C ALA A 276 5.55 24.78 -15.64
N GLU A 277 4.24 25.03 -15.73
CA GLU A 277 3.48 25.86 -14.77
C GLU A 277 3.24 25.17 -13.40
N ASP A 278 3.22 23.84 -13.38
CA ASP A 278 2.85 23.02 -12.21
C ASP A 278 3.98 22.09 -11.72
N GLY A 279 4.88 21.69 -12.63
CA GLY A 279 5.83 20.58 -12.48
C GLY A 279 7.21 20.97 -12.00
N ASP A 280 7.63 22.22 -12.20
CA ASP A 280 9.00 22.67 -11.89
C ASP A 280 9.02 23.72 -10.76
N ALA A 281 9.57 23.29 -9.62
CA ALA A 281 10.12 24.05 -8.51
C ALA A 281 9.21 25.03 -7.73
N ILE A 282 9.01 24.72 -6.45
CA ILE A 282 8.93 25.77 -5.42
C ILE A 282 10.28 26.52 -5.46
N PRO A 283 10.32 27.85 -5.66
CA PRO A 283 11.55 28.61 -5.51
C PRO A 283 12.08 28.38 -4.10
N THR A 284 13.24 27.73 -3.97
CA THR A 284 13.93 27.62 -2.69
C THR A 284 14.21 29.04 -2.22
N ASP A 285 13.77 29.38 -1.01
CA ASP A 285 13.96 30.67 -0.34
C ASP A 285 15.12 31.53 -0.90
N GLU A 286 14.83 32.77 -1.29
CA GLU A 286 15.76 33.70 -1.98
C GLU A 286 17.07 33.96 -1.20
N ARG A 287 17.17 33.52 0.06
CA ARG A 287 18.35 33.67 0.93
C ARG A 287 19.46 32.64 0.74
N THR A 288 19.23 31.56 0.00
CA THR A 288 20.23 30.48 -0.23
C THR A 288 20.54 30.25 -1.71
N ALA A 289 20.36 31.30 -2.53
CA ALA A 289 20.52 31.27 -3.98
C ALA A 289 21.99 31.26 -4.47
N THR A 290 22.82 30.33 -3.98
CA THR A 290 24.12 30.02 -4.59
C THR A 290 24.03 28.92 -5.65
N ASP A 291 22.95 28.14 -5.69
CA ASP A 291 22.74 27.09 -6.69
C ASP A 291 21.44 27.33 -7.45
N ARG A 292 21.52 28.12 -8.53
CA ARG A 292 20.39 28.48 -9.41
C ARG A 292 19.98 27.35 -10.36
N SER A 293 20.57 26.16 -10.25
CA SER A 293 20.41 25.07 -11.24
C SER A 293 19.62 23.85 -10.75
N ALA A 294 19.32 23.73 -9.46
CA ALA A 294 18.64 22.54 -8.93
C ALA A 294 17.11 22.72 -8.90
N THR A 295 16.42 22.37 -9.99
CA THR A 295 14.96 22.23 -9.99
C THR A 295 14.55 21.04 -9.13
N ARG A 296 13.67 21.27 -8.15
CA ARG A 296 13.05 20.20 -7.36
C ARG A 296 11.68 19.86 -7.96
N PRO A 297 11.41 18.57 -8.24
CA PRO A 297 10.11 18.18 -8.76
C PRO A 297 9.02 18.42 -7.71
N ARG A 298 7.85 18.90 -8.15
CA ARG A 298 6.66 19.00 -7.29
C ARG A 298 5.83 17.71 -7.40
N ILE A 299 5.52 17.10 -6.26
CA ILE A 299 4.76 15.86 -6.17
C ILE A 299 3.67 16.04 -5.12
N ILE A 300 2.44 15.72 -5.48
CA ILE A 300 1.32 15.70 -4.54
C ILE A 300 1.10 14.26 -4.10
N ARG A 301 1.13 14.01 -2.80
CA ARG A 301 0.80 12.72 -2.19
C ARG A 301 -0.45 12.86 -1.35
N GLU A 302 -1.43 12.01 -1.60
CA GLU A 302 -2.70 12.00 -0.89
C GLU A 302 -2.96 10.58 -0.36
N CYS A 303 -3.05 10.44 0.96
CA CYS A 303 -3.34 9.16 1.61
C CYS A 303 -4.77 9.20 2.17
N ARG A 304 -5.60 8.23 1.83
CA ARG A 304 -6.99 8.10 2.31
C ARG A 304 -7.24 6.71 2.87
N GLY A 305 -7.99 6.63 3.96
CA GLY A 305 -8.41 5.37 4.56
C GLY A 305 -9.88 5.39 4.92
N ALA A 306 -10.57 4.31 4.55
CA ALA A 306 -11.98 4.11 4.89
C ALA A 306 -12.23 2.67 5.34
N GLU A 307 -13.14 2.52 6.30
CA GLU A 307 -13.56 1.25 6.85
C GLU A 307 -15.05 1.29 7.16
N ALA A 308 -15.76 0.19 6.89
CA ALA A 308 -17.14 0.00 7.30
C ALA A 308 -17.43 -1.48 7.55
N SER A 309 -18.48 -1.77 8.31
CA SER A 309 -18.91 -3.14 8.52
C SER A 309 -19.36 -3.78 7.21
N TYR A 310 -19.21 -5.11 7.10
CA TYR A 310 -19.69 -5.85 5.93
C TYR A 310 -21.18 -5.62 5.69
N ALA A 311 -21.97 -5.57 6.77
CA ALA A 311 -23.40 -5.31 6.73
C ALA A 311 -23.74 -3.93 6.13
N ASP A 312 -23.00 -2.87 6.49
CA ASP A 312 -23.24 -1.52 5.97
C ASP A 312 -22.96 -1.41 4.47
N VAL A 313 -21.89 -2.06 3.98
CA VAL A 313 -21.56 -2.10 2.56
C VAL A 313 -22.57 -2.94 1.80
N ARG A 314 -22.96 -4.11 2.33
CA ARG A 314 -23.99 -4.98 1.76
C ARG A 314 -25.35 -4.29 1.66
N ALA A 315 -25.71 -3.45 2.63
CA ALA A 315 -26.95 -2.68 2.61
C ALA A 315 -27.02 -1.66 1.43
N ARG A 316 -25.88 -1.36 0.78
CA ARG A 316 -25.79 -0.48 -0.39
C ARG A 316 -25.87 -1.21 -1.73
N LEU A 317 -26.07 -2.53 -1.72
CA LEU A 317 -26.29 -3.28 -2.95
C LEU A 317 -27.46 -2.70 -3.75
N PRO A 318 -27.40 -2.72 -5.09
CA PRO A 318 -28.45 -2.12 -5.91
C PRO A 318 -29.82 -2.73 -5.59
N PRO A 319 -30.86 -1.91 -5.35
CA PRO A 319 -32.16 -2.39 -4.85
C PRO A 319 -32.88 -3.31 -5.85
N HIS A 320 -32.52 -3.24 -7.13
CA HIS A 320 -33.06 -4.08 -8.19
C HIS A 320 -32.41 -5.48 -8.24
N ARG A 321 -31.32 -5.72 -7.50
CA ARG A 321 -30.60 -7.02 -7.40
C ARG A 321 -29.98 -7.22 -6.00
N PRO A 322 -30.80 -7.32 -4.94
CA PRO A 322 -30.29 -7.41 -3.56
C PRO A 322 -29.58 -8.74 -3.23
N ASN A 323 -29.83 -9.79 -4.01
CA ASN A 323 -29.20 -11.10 -3.83
C ASN A 323 -27.91 -11.26 -4.64
N ASP A 324 -27.58 -10.29 -5.50
CA ASP A 324 -26.36 -10.30 -6.29
C ASP A 324 -25.22 -9.74 -5.44
N LEU A 325 -24.36 -10.63 -4.94
CA LEU A 325 -23.21 -10.27 -4.10
C LEU A 325 -21.96 -9.95 -4.93
N SER A 326 -22.01 -10.04 -6.26
CA SER A 326 -20.87 -9.71 -7.11
C SER A 326 -20.29 -8.31 -6.90
N PRO A 327 -21.07 -7.26 -6.54
CA PRO A 327 -20.47 -5.95 -6.25
C PRO A 327 -19.56 -5.95 -5.01
N LEU A 328 -19.74 -6.90 -4.07
CA LEU A 328 -18.91 -7.00 -2.87
C LEU A 328 -17.49 -7.52 -3.14
N THR A 329 -17.25 -8.07 -4.33
CA THR A 329 -15.91 -8.45 -4.79
C THR A 329 -15.29 -7.39 -5.71
N ASP A 330 -16.06 -6.42 -6.19
CA ASP A 330 -15.55 -5.30 -6.98
C ASP A 330 -14.92 -4.24 -6.08
N VAL A 331 -13.59 -4.22 -6.08
CA VAL A 331 -12.76 -3.28 -5.31
C VAL A 331 -13.13 -1.81 -5.56
N ASN A 332 -13.45 -1.43 -6.80
CA ASN A 332 -13.77 -0.04 -7.13
C ASN A 332 -15.16 0.33 -6.62
N TRP A 333 -16.13 -0.56 -6.77
CA TRP A 333 -17.46 -0.36 -6.24
C TRP A 333 -17.44 -0.24 -4.72
N VAL A 334 -16.76 -1.17 -4.03
CA VAL A 334 -16.63 -1.15 -2.57
C VAL A 334 -15.94 0.13 -2.10
N ALA A 335 -14.82 0.53 -2.73
CA ALA A 335 -14.12 1.76 -2.39
C ALA A 335 -15.03 3.00 -2.52
N ALA A 336 -15.86 3.08 -3.57
CA ALA A 336 -16.83 4.14 -3.74
C ALA A 336 -17.91 4.14 -2.65
N GLN A 337 -18.41 2.95 -2.25
CA GLN A 337 -19.39 2.85 -1.16
C GLN A 337 -18.80 3.23 0.19
N LEU A 338 -17.57 2.81 0.49
CA LEU A 338 -16.86 3.18 1.72
C LEU A 338 -16.67 4.69 1.81
N GLN A 339 -16.22 5.33 0.72
CA GLN A 339 -16.08 6.79 0.68
C GLN A 339 -17.42 7.48 0.97
N ALA A 340 -18.49 7.06 0.30
CA ALA A 340 -19.81 7.66 0.49
C ALA A 340 -20.44 7.36 1.87
N LEU A 341 -20.10 6.24 2.53
CA LEU A 341 -20.47 5.97 3.92
C LEU A 341 -19.77 6.94 4.87
N GLN A 342 -18.47 7.15 4.67
CA GLN A 342 -17.67 8.00 5.54
C GLN A 342 -18.06 9.48 5.41
N GLU A 343 -18.32 9.96 4.19
CA GLU A 343 -18.87 11.30 3.97
C GLU A 343 -20.23 11.49 4.64
N GLN A 344 -21.11 10.48 4.59
CA GLN A 344 -22.40 10.51 5.27
C GLN A 344 -22.25 10.56 6.80
N GLN A 345 -21.32 9.80 7.37
CA GLN A 345 -21.01 9.83 8.80
C GLN A 345 -20.48 11.20 9.25
N LEU A 346 -19.57 11.80 8.48
CA LEU A 346 -19.02 13.12 8.77
C LEU A 346 -20.10 14.21 8.73
N ARG A 347 -21.00 14.17 7.74
CA ARG A 347 -22.15 15.09 7.66
C ARG A 347 -23.10 14.95 8.85
N LYS A 348 -23.38 13.72 9.29
CA LYS A 348 -24.22 13.48 10.48
C LYS A 348 -23.57 14.05 11.75
N ASN A 349 -22.26 13.92 11.88
CA ASN A 349 -21.51 14.37 13.06
C ASN A 349 -21.30 15.90 13.09
N ALA A 350 -21.34 16.58 11.94
CA ALA A 350 -21.20 18.04 11.86
C ALA A 350 -22.42 18.82 12.39
N GLY A 351 -23.57 18.17 12.57
CA GLY A 351 -24.82 18.79 13.03
C GLY A 351 -25.40 19.84 12.06
N PRO A 352 -26.69 20.21 12.19
CA PRO A 352 -27.21 21.39 11.51
C PRO A 352 -26.59 22.66 12.13
N CYS A 353 -26.00 23.51 11.30
CA CYS A 353 -25.52 24.86 11.66
C CYS A 353 -26.66 25.76 12.15
#